data_AF-A0A950XEB6-F1
#
_entry.id   AF-A0A950XEB6-F1
#
_cell.length_a   1.000
_cell.length_b   1.000
_cell.length_c   1.000
_cell.angle_alpha   90.00
_cell.angle_beta   90.00
_cell.angle_gamma   90.00
#
_symmetry.space_group_name_H-M   'P 1'
#
loop_
_entity.id
_entity.type
_entity.pdbx_description
1 polymer ?
#
loop_
_entity_poly.entity_id
_entity_poly.type
_entity_poly.pdbx_seq_one_letter_code
_entity_poly.pdbx_strand_id
1 'polypeptide(L)'
;MPSVVGLAVSLAAVVVVFVPFAFDTSPLDAVMLTVPGNQGNWWHALVGAPFFLAFPMIWLRLRSLVSGQPLTPASYRIISVVAGLSICGTIAVEAPFLLHLAGTSEWQRVVILALGFGIIMATGATLYWRRGRMTPDRVGIIALITAYLANAALCLVVYSDATGTLKSRSGWVITMTIVWPMALELIGTYIDNFRKRGSPAFAEQ
;
A
#
# COMPACT_ATOMS: atom_id res chain seq x y z
N MET A 1 -2.62 13.22 -13.02
CA MET A 1 -1.36 13.19 -13.78
C MET A 1 -0.38 12.36 -12.96
N PRO A 2 0.51 11.55 -13.55
CA PRO A 2 1.65 11.03 -12.78
C PRO A 2 2.42 12.23 -12.25
N SER A 3 2.37 12.45 -10.94
CA SER A 3 3.10 13.56 -10.33
C SER A 3 4.55 13.13 -10.13
N VAL A 4 5.48 14.03 -10.45
CA VAL A 4 6.91 13.86 -10.11
C VAL A 4 7.06 13.54 -8.61
N VAL A 5 6.20 14.15 -7.79
CA VAL A 5 6.07 13.87 -6.35
C VAL A 5 5.73 12.40 -6.11
N GLY A 6 4.70 11.86 -6.76
CA GLY A 6 4.29 10.47 -6.58
C GLY A 6 5.37 9.48 -7.04
N LEU A 7 6.13 9.81 -8.08
CA LEU A 7 7.29 9.01 -8.49
C LEU A 7 8.40 9.06 -7.42
N ALA A 8 8.74 10.24 -6.90
CA ALA A 8 9.73 10.38 -5.83
C ALA A 8 9.32 9.61 -4.56
N VAL A 9 8.03 9.65 -4.21
CA VAL A 9 7.48 8.88 -3.08
C VAL A 9 7.56 7.38 -3.34
N SER A 10 7.25 6.91 -4.55
CA SER A 10 7.41 5.48 -4.90
C SER A 10 8.88 5.05 -4.93
N LEU A 11 9.81 5.92 -5.31
CA LEU A 11 11.26 5.67 -5.23
C LEU A 11 11.73 5.55 -3.77
N ALA A 12 11.28 6.45 -2.89
CA ALA A 12 11.56 6.35 -1.47
C ALA A 12 10.99 5.05 -0.85
N ALA A 13 9.82 4.60 -1.32
CA ALA A 13 9.20 3.35 -0.88
C ALA A 13 10.03 2.10 -1.25
N VAL A 14 10.85 2.14 -2.30
CA VAL A 14 11.78 1.04 -2.62
C VAL A 14 12.89 0.93 -1.58
N VAL A 15 13.37 2.06 -1.04
CA VAL A 15 14.41 2.05 0.00
C VAL A 15 13.94 1.26 1.22
N VAL A 16 12.66 1.38 1.59
CA VAL A 16 12.06 0.65 2.73
C VAL A 16 12.23 -0.85 2.61
N VAL A 17 12.26 -1.42 1.39
CA VAL A 17 12.45 -2.88 1.18
C VAL A 17 13.76 -3.38 1.78
N PHE A 18 14.78 -2.54 1.82
CA PHE A 18 16.14 -2.91 2.24
C PHE A 18 16.51 -2.41 3.63
N VAL A 19 15.66 -1.61 4.25
CA VAL A 19 15.98 -0.95 5.52
C VAL A 19 15.18 -1.60 6.65
N PRO A 20 15.80 -1.86 7.82
CA PRO A 20 15.11 -2.45 8.95
C PRO A 20 13.90 -1.64 9.41
N PHE A 21 12.72 -2.25 9.36
CA PHE A 21 11.48 -1.63 9.83
C PHE A 21 11.11 -2.09 11.25
N ALA A 22 11.58 -3.25 11.70
CA ALA A 22 11.48 -3.70 13.08
C ALA A 22 12.62 -4.67 13.41
N PHE A 23 13.23 -4.56 14.61
CA PHE A 23 14.20 -5.52 15.14
C PHE A 23 15.29 -5.96 14.15
N ASP A 24 15.95 -5.00 13.48
CA ASP A 24 17.00 -5.27 12.47
C ASP A 24 16.53 -6.13 11.28
N THR A 25 15.21 -6.20 11.06
CA THR A 25 14.57 -6.94 9.97
C THR A 25 14.01 -5.97 8.95
N SER A 26 14.48 -6.06 7.70
CA SER A 26 13.90 -5.38 6.55
C SER A 26 12.76 -6.21 5.93
N PRO A 27 11.89 -5.63 5.08
CA PRO A 27 10.93 -6.42 4.31
C PRO A 27 11.59 -7.49 3.43
N LEU A 28 12.81 -7.26 2.93
CA LEU A 28 13.58 -8.28 2.22
C LEU A 28 13.92 -9.46 3.14
N ASP A 29 14.43 -9.20 4.33
CA ASP A 29 14.74 -10.26 5.31
C ASP A 29 13.49 -11.05 5.68
N ALA A 30 12.35 -10.36 5.83
CA ALA A 30 11.07 -10.98 6.13
C ALA A 30 10.62 -11.92 5.00
N VAL A 31 10.77 -11.53 3.73
CA VAL A 31 10.46 -12.38 2.56
C VAL A 31 11.46 -13.54 2.41
N MET A 32 12.73 -13.31 2.72
CA MET A 32 13.77 -14.35 2.71
C MET A 32 13.69 -15.28 3.93
N LEU A 33 12.76 -15.05 4.85
CA LEU A 33 12.56 -15.81 6.08
C LEU A 33 13.79 -15.83 7.00
N THR A 34 14.60 -14.77 6.95
CA THR A 34 15.84 -14.59 7.72
C THR A 34 15.67 -13.78 8.99
N VAL A 35 14.43 -13.63 9.47
CA VAL A 35 14.10 -12.86 10.68
C VAL A 35 14.86 -13.41 11.91
N PRO A 36 15.69 -12.59 12.58
CA PRO A 36 16.48 -13.04 13.72
C PRO A 36 15.60 -13.64 14.84
N GLY A 37 15.92 -14.87 15.24
CA GLY A 37 15.22 -15.58 16.32
C GLY A 37 13.87 -16.19 15.93
N ASN A 38 13.46 -16.09 14.66
CA ASN A 38 12.20 -16.65 14.16
C ASN A 38 12.30 -17.02 12.67
N GLN A 39 13.42 -17.65 12.29
CA GLN A 39 13.70 -18.02 10.90
C GLN A 39 12.73 -19.08 10.37
N GLY A 40 12.43 -19.04 9.07
CA GLY A 40 11.53 -20.00 8.42
C GLY A 40 10.03 -19.77 8.67
N ASN A 41 9.67 -18.80 9.51
CA ASN A 41 8.26 -18.46 9.73
C ASN A 41 7.68 -17.70 8.53
N TRP A 42 6.92 -18.42 7.70
CA TRP A 42 6.32 -17.95 6.46
C TRP A 42 5.43 -16.71 6.62
N TRP A 43 4.92 -16.44 7.83
CA TRP A 43 4.11 -15.26 8.12
C TRP A 43 4.85 -13.96 7.81
N HIS A 44 6.15 -13.91 8.08
CA HIS A 44 6.97 -12.74 7.81
C HIS A 44 7.01 -12.40 6.31
N ALA A 45 6.94 -13.42 5.43
CA ALA A 45 6.86 -13.18 4.01
C ALA A 45 5.56 -12.50 3.60
N LEU A 46 4.42 -12.81 4.25
CA LEU A 46 3.16 -12.10 3.98
C LEU A 46 3.21 -10.63 4.40
N VAL A 47 3.91 -10.31 5.49
CA VAL A 47 4.08 -8.93 5.97
C VAL A 47 5.07 -8.15 5.09
N GLY A 48 6.14 -8.80 4.64
CA GLY A 48 7.20 -8.17 3.83
C GLY A 48 6.86 -8.01 2.35
N ALA A 49 6.18 -8.98 1.75
CA ALA A 49 5.93 -9.01 0.29
C ALA A 49 5.20 -7.76 -0.25
N PRO A 50 4.20 -7.18 0.43
CA PRO A 50 3.51 -5.98 -0.06
C PRO A 50 4.42 -4.76 -0.24
N PHE A 51 5.55 -4.67 0.48
CA PHE A 51 6.51 -3.56 0.28
C PHE A 51 7.14 -3.59 -1.12
N PHE A 52 7.23 -4.76 -1.75
CA PHE A 52 7.72 -4.90 -3.12
C PHE A 52 6.75 -4.33 -4.17
N LEU A 53 5.52 -3.95 -3.80
CA LEU A 53 4.64 -3.23 -4.71
C LEU A 53 5.19 -1.85 -5.12
N ALA A 54 6.20 -1.33 -4.41
CA ALA A 54 6.92 -0.12 -4.82
C ALA A 54 7.51 -0.22 -6.24
N PHE A 55 7.99 -1.41 -6.65
CA PHE A 55 8.55 -1.64 -7.98
C PHE A 55 7.52 -1.49 -9.12
N PRO A 56 6.37 -2.22 -9.11
CA PRO A 56 5.35 -2.02 -10.14
C PRO A 56 4.73 -0.62 -10.08
N MET A 57 4.68 0.03 -8.91
CA MET A 57 4.25 1.44 -8.81
C MET A 57 5.19 2.37 -9.59
N ILE A 58 6.51 2.25 -9.41
CA ILE A 58 7.50 3.04 -10.15
C ILE A 58 7.37 2.79 -11.65
N TRP A 59 7.30 1.51 -12.04
CA TRP A 59 7.18 1.12 -13.45
C TRP A 59 5.97 1.79 -14.11
N LEU A 60 4.80 1.73 -13.46
CA LEU A 60 3.59 2.36 -13.96
C LEU A 60 3.70 3.88 -14.08
N ARG A 61 4.30 4.53 -13.08
CA ARG A 61 4.49 5.99 -13.09
C ARG A 61 5.47 6.42 -14.18
N LEU A 62 6.61 5.74 -14.33
CA LEU A 62 7.57 5.99 -15.41
C LEU A 62 6.95 5.76 -16.78
N ARG A 63 6.25 4.64 -16.97
CA ARG A 63 5.54 4.36 -18.22
C ARG A 63 4.53 5.46 -18.55
N SER A 64 3.75 5.90 -17.56
CA SER A 64 2.76 6.97 -17.75
C SER A 64 3.40 8.31 -18.13
N LEU A 65 4.60 8.60 -17.61
CA LEU A 65 5.37 9.82 -17.96
C LEU A 65 6.00 9.76 -19.35
N VAL A 66 6.50 8.59 -19.77
CA VAL A 66 7.30 8.45 -21.00
C VAL A 66 6.45 8.07 -22.21
N SER A 67 5.53 7.13 -22.04
CA SER A 67 4.89 6.45 -23.17
C SER A 67 3.58 7.09 -23.59
N GLY A 68 2.85 7.74 -22.68
CA GLY A 68 1.49 8.28 -22.94
C GLY A 68 0.44 7.23 -23.34
N GLN A 69 0.85 6.00 -23.68
CA GLN A 69 0.01 4.90 -24.10
C GLN A 69 -0.64 4.21 -22.91
N PRO A 70 -1.93 3.81 -23.03
CA PRO A 70 -2.61 3.07 -21.99
C PRO A 70 -1.96 1.69 -21.75
N LEU A 71 -2.18 1.13 -20.56
CA LEU A 71 -1.82 -0.25 -20.24
C LEU A 71 -2.47 -1.23 -21.22
N THR A 72 -1.69 -2.22 -21.63
CA THR A 72 -2.24 -3.38 -22.33
C THR A 72 -3.16 -4.16 -21.39
N PRO A 73 -4.20 -4.85 -21.91
CA PRO A 73 -5.09 -5.66 -21.09
C PRO A 73 -4.36 -6.71 -20.24
N ALA A 74 -3.30 -7.32 -20.79
CA ALA A 74 -2.45 -8.28 -20.07
C ALA A 74 -1.73 -7.62 -18.88
N SER A 75 -1.11 -6.46 -19.09
CA SER A 75 -0.40 -5.73 -18.03
C SER A 75 -1.36 -5.32 -16.91
N TYR A 76 -2.54 -4.81 -17.28
CA TYR A 76 -3.59 -4.44 -16.33
C TYR A 76 -4.07 -5.65 -15.50
N ARG A 77 -4.26 -6.82 -16.11
CA ARG A 77 -4.59 -8.06 -15.40
C ARG A 77 -3.50 -8.46 -14.41
N ILE A 78 -2.23 -8.42 -14.82
CA ILE A 78 -1.10 -8.76 -13.95
C ILE A 78 -1.07 -7.83 -12.72
N ILE A 79 -1.20 -6.52 -12.93
CA ILE A 79 -1.22 -5.53 -11.84
C ILE A 79 -2.41 -5.78 -10.91
N SER A 80 -3.57 -6.09 -11.46
CA SER A 80 -4.78 -6.36 -10.68
C SER A 80 -4.64 -7.62 -9.84
N VAL A 81 -4.04 -8.68 -10.39
CA VAL A 81 -3.73 -9.93 -9.67
C VAL A 81 -2.72 -9.66 -8.56
N VAL A 82 -1.64 -8.94 -8.84
CA VAL A 82 -0.60 -8.61 -7.86
C VAL A 82 -1.17 -7.77 -6.71
N ALA A 83 -1.96 -6.74 -7.02
CA ALA A 83 -2.64 -5.93 -6.00
C ALA A 83 -3.63 -6.78 -5.19
N GLY A 84 -4.43 -7.62 -5.86
CA GLY A 84 -5.39 -8.50 -5.22
C GLY A 84 -4.74 -9.52 -4.28
N LEU A 85 -3.66 -10.17 -4.71
CA LEU A 85 -2.89 -11.10 -3.87
C LEU A 85 -2.30 -10.39 -2.65
N SER A 86 -1.78 -9.17 -2.82
CA SER A 86 -1.28 -8.38 -1.71
C SER A 86 -2.38 -8.01 -0.71
N ILE A 87 -3.56 -7.62 -1.20
CA ILE A 87 -4.72 -7.33 -0.35
C ILE A 87 -5.15 -8.58 0.42
N CYS A 88 -5.24 -9.73 -0.24
CA CYS A 88 -5.52 -11.01 0.42
C CYS A 88 -4.46 -11.34 1.48
N GLY A 89 -3.18 -11.09 1.18
CA GLY A 89 -2.09 -11.23 2.13
C GLY A 89 -2.28 -10.34 3.37
N THR A 90 -2.59 -9.07 3.18
CA THR A 90 -2.88 -8.14 4.30
C THR A 90 -4.07 -8.62 5.12
N ILE A 91 -5.17 -9.04 4.49
CA ILE A 91 -6.34 -9.59 5.19
C ILE A 91 -5.97 -10.84 5.99
N ALA A 92 -5.16 -11.73 5.42
CA ALA A 92 -4.65 -12.90 6.13
C ALA A 92 -3.83 -12.47 7.34
N VAL A 93 -2.98 -11.43 7.21
CA VAL A 93 -2.20 -10.85 8.32
C VAL A 93 -3.10 -10.27 9.42
N GLU A 94 -4.25 -9.71 9.06
CA GLU A 94 -5.20 -9.13 10.02
C GLU A 94 -6.11 -10.16 10.70
N ALA A 95 -6.27 -11.35 10.13
CA ALA A 95 -7.19 -12.37 10.65
C ALA A 95 -6.94 -12.74 12.13
N PRO A 96 -5.70 -12.93 12.62
CA PRO A 96 -5.45 -13.16 14.04
C PRO A 96 -5.91 -12.00 14.94
N PHE A 97 -5.81 -10.76 14.47
CA PHE A 97 -6.29 -9.59 15.21
C PHE A 97 -7.82 -9.53 15.21
N LEU A 98 -8.48 -9.87 14.11
CA LEU A 98 -9.95 -10.00 14.07
C LEU A 98 -10.45 -11.02 15.10
N LEU A 99 -9.78 -12.18 15.16
CA LEU A 99 -10.16 -13.33 15.98
C LEU A 99 -9.71 -13.24 17.45
N HIS A 100 -9.12 -12.12 17.89
CA HIS A 100 -8.50 -11.96 19.22
C HIS A 100 -7.42 -13.00 19.55
N LEU A 101 -6.74 -13.53 18.52
CA LEU A 101 -5.64 -14.46 18.69
C LEU A 101 -4.29 -13.72 18.85
N ALA A 102 -4.24 -12.46 18.46
CA ALA A 102 -3.09 -11.59 18.71
C ALA A 102 -3.20 -10.97 20.12
N GLY A 103 -2.16 -11.11 20.94
CA GLY A 103 -2.08 -10.54 22.28
C GLY A 103 -1.94 -9.00 22.34
N THR A 104 -2.59 -8.28 21.42
CA THR A 104 -2.60 -6.81 21.35
C THR A 104 -3.71 -6.20 22.18
N SER A 105 -3.54 -4.93 22.59
CA SER A 105 -4.62 -4.18 23.24
C SER A 105 -5.82 -3.96 22.32
N GLU A 106 -7.01 -3.80 22.91
CA GLU A 106 -8.25 -3.53 22.15
C GLU A 106 -8.15 -2.28 21.28
N TRP A 107 -7.52 -1.22 21.79
CA TRP A 107 -7.33 0.01 21.03
C TRP A 107 -6.42 -0.20 19.82
N GLN A 108 -5.28 -0.87 20.02
CA GLN A 108 -4.35 -1.19 18.93
C GLN A 108 -5.02 -2.06 17.87
N ARG A 109 -5.82 -3.03 18.29
CA ARG A 109 -6.60 -3.88 17.40
C ARG A 109 -7.62 -3.09 16.57
N VAL A 110 -8.39 -2.20 17.19
CA VAL A 110 -9.32 -1.32 16.45
C VAL A 110 -8.58 -0.48 15.42
N VAL A 111 -7.42 0.08 15.78
CA VAL A 111 -6.60 0.87 14.87
C VAL A 111 -6.05 0.04 13.70
N ILE A 112 -5.55 -1.18 13.97
CA ILE A 112 -5.09 -2.12 12.92
C ILE A 112 -6.23 -2.39 11.94
N LEU A 113 -7.37 -2.85 12.45
CA LEU A 113 -8.53 -3.21 11.62
C LEU A 113 -9.10 -2.01 10.85
N ALA A 114 -9.14 -0.84 11.49
CA ALA A 114 -9.61 0.39 10.84
C ALA A 114 -8.66 0.82 9.71
N LEU A 115 -7.35 0.66 9.88
CA LEU A 115 -6.38 1.08 8.88
C LEU A 115 -6.28 0.08 7.73
N GLY A 116 -6.11 -1.22 7.98
CA GLY A 116 -6.02 -2.19 6.88
C GLY A 116 -7.34 -2.36 6.15
N PHE A 117 -8.38 -2.91 6.81
CA PHE A 117 -9.69 -3.07 6.18
C PHE A 117 -10.30 -1.75 5.75
N GLY A 118 -10.19 -0.68 6.54
CA GLY A 118 -10.80 0.61 6.18
C GLY A 118 -10.21 1.20 4.90
N ILE A 119 -8.87 1.18 4.72
CA ILE A 119 -8.23 1.63 3.48
C ILE A 119 -8.70 0.77 2.29
N ILE A 120 -8.71 -0.56 2.45
CA ILE A 120 -9.12 -1.50 1.39
C ILE A 120 -10.58 -1.27 1.00
N MET A 121 -11.49 -1.20 1.98
CA MET A 121 -12.93 -1.07 1.76
C MET A 121 -13.29 0.30 1.16
N ALA A 122 -12.74 1.39 1.70
CA ALA A 122 -12.98 2.74 1.19
C ALA A 122 -12.50 2.87 -0.27
N THR A 123 -11.33 2.32 -0.57
CA THR A 123 -10.80 2.35 -1.94
C THR A 123 -11.60 1.44 -2.86
N GLY A 124 -11.93 0.22 -2.43
CA GLY A 124 -12.71 -0.74 -3.20
C GLY A 124 -14.09 -0.21 -3.57
N ALA A 125 -14.81 0.38 -2.61
CA ALA A 125 -16.09 1.04 -2.85
C ALA A 125 -15.96 2.19 -3.86
N THR A 126 -14.92 3.02 -3.70
CA THR A 126 -14.66 4.14 -4.61
C THR A 126 -14.35 3.69 -6.03
N LEU A 127 -13.50 2.66 -6.19
CA LEU A 127 -13.18 2.08 -7.48
C LEU A 127 -14.41 1.43 -8.12
N TYR A 128 -15.20 0.69 -7.35
CA TYR A 128 -16.43 0.07 -7.84
C TYR A 128 -17.42 1.11 -8.39
N TRP A 129 -17.67 2.19 -7.64
CA TRP A 129 -18.57 3.26 -8.06
C TRP A 129 -18.04 4.10 -9.23
N ARG A 130 -16.71 4.14 -9.43
CA ARG A 130 -16.08 5.05 -10.41
C ARG A 130 -15.34 4.33 -11.55
N ARG A 131 -15.45 3.01 -11.65
CA ARG A 131 -14.72 2.18 -12.64
C ARG A 131 -14.90 2.66 -14.08
N GLY A 132 -16.08 3.16 -14.44
CA GLY A 132 -16.37 3.62 -15.81
C GLY A 132 -15.76 4.98 -16.19
N ARG A 133 -15.14 5.69 -15.24
CA ARG A 133 -14.60 7.06 -15.44
C ARG A 133 -13.09 7.15 -15.25
N MET A 134 -12.43 6.02 -14.97
CA MET A 134 -10.99 5.97 -14.74
C MET A 134 -10.30 5.21 -15.86
N THR A 135 -9.11 5.67 -16.25
CA THR A 135 -8.26 4.90 -17.15
C THR A 135 -7.69 3.68 -16.41
N PRO A 136 -7.42 2.56 -17.11
CA PRO A 136 -6.83 1.36 -16.50
C PRO A 136 -5.56 1.66 -15.69
N ASP A 137 -4.72 2.58 -16.16
CA ASP A 137 -3.48 3.02 -15.49
C ASP A 137 -3.76 3.62 -14.11
N ARG A 138 -4.78 4.48 -14.00
CA ARG A 138 -5.15 5.09 -12.73
C ARG A 138 -5.69 4.05 -11.77
N VAL A 139 -6.53 3.14 -12.24
CA VAL A 139 -7.07 2.06 -11.41
C VAL A 139 -5.94 1.18 -10.89
N GLY A 140 -4.97 0.82 -11.75
CA GLY A 140 -3.80 0.03 -11.36
C GLY A 140 -2.94 0.72 -10.30
N ILE A 141 -2.62 2.01 -10.48
CA ILE A 141 -1.85 2.79 -9.50
C ILE A 141 -2.61 2.89 -8.17
N ILE A 142 -3.90 3.20 -8.19
CA ILE A 142 -4.73 3.29 -6.98
C ILE A 142 -4.73 1.94 -6.25
N ALA A 143 -4.92 0.82 -6.97
CA ALA A 143 -4.94 -0.51 -6.39
C ALA A 143 -3.60 -0.86 -5.72
N LEU A 144 -2.46 -0.58 -6.37
CA LEU A 144 -1.13 -0.82 -5.80
C LEU A 144 -0.85 0.07 -4.58
N ILE A 145 -1.18 1.37 -4.65
CA ILE A 145 -1.04 2.30 -3.51
C ILE A 145 -1.88 1.81 -2.34
N THR A 146 -3.12 1.39 -2.59
CA THR A 146 -4.04 0.89 -1.55
C THR A 146 -3.46 -0.32 -0.84
N ALA A 147 -3.01 -1.31 -1.61
CA ALA A 147 -2.43 -2.54 -1.06
C ALA A 147 -1.15 -2.25 -0.26
N TYR A 148 -0.27 -1.38 -0.79
CA TYR A 148 0.93 -0.95 -0.09
C TYR A 148 0.59 -0.20 1.21
N LEU A 149 -0.33 0.76 1.15
CA LEU A 149 -0.69 1.63 2.26
C LEU A 149 -1.37 0.86 3.39
N ALA A 150 -2.28 -0.07 3.06
CA ALA A 150 -2.91 -0.94 4.04
C ALA A 150 -1.87 -1.77 4.81
N ASN A 151 -0.93 -2.40 4.09
CA ASN A 151 0.14 -3.17 4.73
C ASN A 151 1.09 -2.30 5.54
N ALA A 152 1.50 -1.15 5.00
CA ALA A 152 2.40 -0.22 5.67
C ALA A 152 1.77 0.33 6.96
N ALA A 153 0.49 0.69 6.92
CA ALA A 153 -0.23 1.17 8.09
C ALA A 153 -0.33 0.11 9.19
N LEU A 154 -0.63 -1.15 8.82
CA LEU A 154 -0.59 -2.28 9.74
C LEU A 154 0.79 -2.40 10.40
N CYS A 155 1.86 -2.40 9.60
CA CYS A 155 3.22 -2.51 10.11
C CYS A 155 3.58 -1.35 11.05
N LEU A 156 3.19 -0.12 10.71
CA LEU A 156 3.45 1.04 11.56
C LEU A 156 2.83 0.89 12.95
N VAL A 157 1.60 0.37 13.02
CA VAL A 157 0.87 0.17 14.28
C VAL A 157 1.41 -1.01 15.07
N VAL A 158 1.61 -2.16 14.42
CA VAL A 158 2.11 -3.39 15.08
C VAL A 158 3.50 -3.15 15.66
N TYR A 159 4.37 -2.44 14.95
CA TYR A 159 5.74 -2.17 15.38
C TYR A 159 5.94 -0.79 16.01
N SER A 160 4.86 -0.11 16.39
CA SER A 160 4.93 1.20 17.06
C SER A 160 5.69 1.11 18.38
N ASP A 161 5.40 0.06 19.17
CA ASP A 161 6.00 -0.20 20.49
C ASP A 161 7.29 -1.04 20.44
N ALA A 162 7.78 -1.38 19.24
CA ALA A 162 9.02 -2.15 19.11
C ALA A 162 10.20 -1.37 19.72
N THR A 163 10.86 -1.95 20.72
CA THR A 163 12.03 -1.37 21.37
C THR A 163 13.24 -1.49 20.44
N GLY A 164 14.07 -0.45 20.35
CA GLY A 164 15.23 -0.43 19.46
C GLY A 164 15.85 0.95 19.29
N THR A 165 17.05 1.00 18.72
CA THR A 165 17.70 2.27 18.36
C THR A 165 17.05 2.84 17.08
N LEU A 166 17.26 4.14 16.81
CA LEU A 166 16.81 4.75 15.55
C LEU A 166 17.35 4.01 14.31
N LYS A 167 18.54 3.40 14.41
CA LYS A 167 19.14 2.62 13.32
C LYS A 167 18.31 1.36 13.02
N SER A 168 17.92 0.60 14.04
CA SER A 168 17.16 -0.64 13.88
C SER A 168 15.68 -0.42 13.54
N ARG A 169 15.20 0.83 13.58
CA ARG A 169 13.84 1.27 13.21
C ARG A 169 13.83 2.29 12.07
N SER A 170 14.94 2.46 11.36
CA SER A 170 15.07 3.48 10.32
C SER A 170 14.03 3.31 9.20
N GLY A 171 13.71 2.07 8.83
CA GLY A 171 12.66 1.73 7.87
C GLY A 171 11.28 2.18 8.35
N TRP A 172 10.97 2.02 9.65
CA TRP A 172 9.70 2.48 10.23
C TRP A 172 9.53 4.00 10.10
N VAL A 173 10.59 4.77 10.36
CA VAL A 173 10.58 6.24 10.23
C VAL A 173 10.39 6.66 8.76
N ILE A 174 11.07 5.99 7.84
CA ILE A 174 10.90 6.23 6.41
C ILE A 174 9.47 5.87 5.99
N THR A 175 8.94 4.72 6.42
CA THR A 175 7.55 4.31 6.16
C THR A 175 6.56 5.34 6.66
N MET A 176 6.72 5.84 7.90
CA MET A 176 5.88 6.89 8.46
C MET A 176 5.90 8.16 7.60
N THR A 177 7.06 8.50 7.03
CA THR A 177 7.22 9.68 6.17
C THR A 177 6.55 9.51 4.80
N ILE A 178 6.61 8.33 4.19
CA ILE A 178 6.05 8.09 2.84
C ILE A 178 4.54 7.80 2.85
N VAL A 179 4.00 7.27 3.95
CA VAL A 179 2.57 6.92 4.08
C VAL A 179 1.70 8.17 3.95
N TRP A 180 2.09 9.30 4.52
CA TRP A 180 1.31 10.54 4.43
C TRP A 180 1.19 11.09 3.01
N PRO A 181 2.28 11.30 2.24
CA PRO A 181 2.18 11.68 0.84
C PRO A 181 1.36 10.71 -0.01
N MET A 182 1.49 9.40 0.19
CA MET A 182 0.69 8.41 -0.55
C MET A 182 -0.79 8.50 -0.21
N ALA A 183 -1.13 8.67 1.07
CA ALA A 183 -2.51 8.87 1.51
C ALA A 183 -3.09 10.17 0.94
N LEU A 184 -2.33 11.26 0.95
CA LEU A 184 -2.74 12.54 0.36
C LEU A 184 -2.94 12.43 -1.16
N GLU A 185 -2.10 11.68 -1.87
CA GLU A 185 -2.28 11.43 -3.31
C GLU A 185 -3.58 10.65 -3.57
N LEU A 186 -3.87 9.65 -2.74
CA LEU A 186 -5.10 8.86 -2.83
C LEU A 186 -6.33 9.74 -2.58
N ILE A 187 -6.31 10.55 -1.52
CA ILE A 187 -7.37 11.51 -1.17
C ILE A 187 -7.55 12.56 -2.29
N GLY A 188 -6.45 13.13 -2.78
CA GLY A 188 -6.49 14.10 -3.88
C GLY A 188 -7.12 13.51 -5.14
N THR A 189 -6.78 12.25 -5.46
CA THR A 189 -7.40 11.52 -6.56
C THR A 189 -8.91 11.35 -6.35
N TYR A 190 -9.36 11.13 -5.11
CA TYR A 190 -10.79 11.09 -4.82
C TYR A 190 -11.46 12.45 -4.99
N ILE A 191 -10.88 13.52 -4.44
CA ILE A 191 -11.41 14.89 -4.53
C ILE A 191 -11.55 15.34 -5.98
N ASP A 192 -10.52 15.13 -6.81
CA ASP A 192 -10.55 15.48 -8.23
C ASP A 192 -11.68 14.76 -8.97
N ASN A 193 -11.87 13.48 -8.65
CA ASN A 193 -12.97 12.71 -9.21
C ASN A 193 -14.33 13.20 -8.69
N PHE A 194 -14.44 13.72 -7.46
CA PHE A 194 -15.67 14.34 -6.95
C PHE A 194 -15.98 15.68 -7.64
N ARG A 195 -15.00 16.57 -7.81
CA ARG A 195 -15.21 17.89 -8.44
C ARG A 195 -15.73 17.78 -9.88
N LYS A 196 -15.25 16.79 -10.64
CA LYS A 196 -15.76 16.50 -12.00
C LYS A 196 -17.24 16.10 -12.05
N ARG A 197 -17.89 15.83 -10.92
CA ARG A 197 -19.34 15.57 -10.80
C ARG A 197 -20.16 16.86 -10.71
N GLY A 198 -19.57 17.96 -10.24
CA GLY A 198 -20.26 19.23 -10.01
C GLY A 198 -20.14 20.24 -11.15
N SER A 199 -19.36 19.96 -12.19
CA SER A 199 -19.32 20.81 -13.39
C SER A 199 -20.59 20.55 -14.23
N PRO A 200 -21.39 21.59 -14.53
CA PRO A 200 -22.64 21.47 -15.29
C PRO A 200 -22.48 21.01 -16.75
N ALA A 201 -21.25 20.80 -17.23
CA ALA A 201 -20.97 20.34 -18.60
C ALA A 201 -21.42 18.88 -18.90
N PHE A 202 -22.01 18.17 -17.93
CA PHE A 202 -22.55 16.81 -18.09
C PHE A 202 -24.03 16.68 -17.70
N ALA A 203 -24.75 17.80 -17.55
CA ALA A 203 -26.20 17.77 -17.35
C ALA A 203 -26.99 17.69 -18.68
N GLU A 204 -26.32 17.82 -19.83
CA GLU A 204 -26.90 17.65 -21.16
C GLU A 204 -26.12 16.58 -21.93
N GLN A 205 -26.37 15.31 -21.63
CA GLN A 205 -26.16 14.17 -22.54
C GLN A 205 -26.92 12.94 -22.03
#